data_AF-A0A926ECT6-F1
#
_entry.id   AF-A0A926ECT6-F1
#
_cell.length_a   1.000
_cell.length_b   1.000
_cell.length_c   1.000
_cell.angle_alpha   90.00
_cell.angle_beta   90.00
_cell.angle_gamma   90.00
#
_symmetry.space_group_name_H-M   'P 1'
#
loop_
_entity.id
_entity.type
_entity.pdbx_description
1 polymer ?
#
loop_
_entity_poly.entity_id
_entity_poly.type
_entity_poly.pdbx_seq_one_letter_code
_entity_poly.pdbx_strand_id
1 'polypeptide(L)'
;GQLIGIQSIKELRESGYKKVSLSAKEAIPRDFFDLSGIANYAETADKTSVSFMYNGNITAIIDKLHLLHLDDVLLEEPSLEEIFMHYYA
;
A
#
# COMPACT_ATOMS: atom_id res chain seq x y z
N GLY A 1 0.70 -5.65 34.95
CA GLY A 1 0.40 -5.99 33.55
C GLY A 1 0.28 -4.70 32.78
N GLN A 2 1.09 -4.51 31.76
CA GLN A 2 1.01 -3.32 30.91
C GLN A 2 0.22 -3.69 29.65
N LEU A 3 -0.65 -2.78 29.21
CA LEU A 3 -1.32 -2.86 27.91
C LEU A 3 -0.26 -2.82 26.80
N ILE A 4 0.31 -3.98 26.45
CA ILE A 4 1.31 -4.09 25.36
C ILE A 4 0.66 -3.79 24.00
N GLY A 5 -0.63 -4.03 23.83
CA GLY A 5 -1.31 -3.85 22.54
C GLY A 5 -1.40 -2.40 22.04
N ILE A 6 -1.72 -1.42 22.89
CA ILE A 6 -2.02 -0.05 22.41
C ILE A 6 -0.75 0.70 22.00
N GLN A 7 0.38 0.49 22.70
CA GLN A 7 1.65 1.13 22.36
C GLN A 7 2.20 0.60 21.02
N SER A 8 2.21 -0.72 20.82
CA SER A 8 2.65 -1.33 19.55
C SER A 8 1.78 -0.91 18.37
N ILE A 9 0.46 -0.78 18.55
CA ILE A 9 -0.46 -0.28 17.52
C ILE A 9 -0.11 1.15 17.10
N LYS A 10 0.17 2.02 18.07
CA LYS A 10 0.51 3.42 17.79
C LYS A 10 1.84 3.51 17.05
N GLU A 11 2.84 2.74 17.47
CA GLU A 11 4.15 2.63 16.81
C GLU A 11 4.02 2.05 15.40
N LEU A 12 3.12 1.08 15.19
CA LEU A 12 2.81 0.53 13.88
C LEU A 12 2.10 1.53 12.98
N ARG A 13 1.19 2.35 13.53
CA ARG A 13 0.59 3.46 12.78
C ARG A 13 1.62 4.53 12.46
N GLU A 14 2.56 4.78 13.38
CA GLU A 14 3.70 5.69 13.19
C GLU A 14 4.74 5.13 12.20
N SER A 15 4.73 3.82 11.90
CA SER A 15 5.63 3.21 10.92
C SER A 15 5.39 3.69 9.47
N GLY A 16 4.30 4.44 9.23
CA GLY A 16 4.11 5.23 8.02
C GLY A 16 3.63 4.48 6.80
N TYR A 17 3.18 3.22 6.94
CA TYR A 17 2.57 2.49 5.83
C TYR A 17 1.36 3.26 5.27
N LYS A 18 1.26 3.27 3.95
CA LYS A 18 0.07 3.70 3.23
C LYS A 18 -0.49 2.52 2.45
N LYS A 19 -1.81 2.37 2.51
CA LYS A 19 -2.52 1.50 1.58
C LYS A 19 -2.73 2.27 0.29
N VAL A 20 -2.29 1.67 -0.80
CA VAL A 20 -2.42 2.24 -2.15
C VAL A 20 -3.29 1.28 -2.94
N SER A 21 -4.38 1.79 -3.50
CA SER A 21 -5.22 1.06 -4.46
C SER A 21 -5.46 1.96 -5.65
N LEU A 22 -5.41 1.42 -6.86
CA LEU A 22 -5.58 2.20 -8.07
C LEU A 22 -6.14 1.35 -9.20
N SER A 23 -6.76 2.04 -10.15
CA SER A 23 -7.16 1.49 -11.45
C SER A 23 -6.70 2.40 -12.58
N ALA A 24 -6.38 1.81 -13.72
CA ALA A 24 -5.94 2.50 -14.92
C ALA A 24 -6.72 2.03 -16.14
N LYS A 25 -6.79 2.88 -17.16
CA LYS A 25 -7.47 2.56 -18.44
C LYS A 25 -6.82 1.41 -19.20
N GLU A 26 -5.53 1.24 -19.00
CA GLU A 26 -4.69 0.29 -19.71
C GLU A 26 -4.01 -0.63 -18.71
N ALA A 27 -3.64 -1.84 -19.17
CA ALA A 27 -2.95 -2.80 -18.34
C ALA A 27 -1.62 -2.22 -17.82
N ILE A 28 -1.45 -2.28 -16.50
CA ILE A 28 -0.25 -1.80 -15.82
C ILE A 28 0.91 -2.73 -16.19
N PRO A 29 2.07 -2.19 -16.61
CA PRO A 29 3.22 -3.02 -16.97
C PRO A 29 3.65 -3.92 -15.81
N ARG A 30 4.11 -5.12 -16.16
CA ARG A 30 4.73 -6.01 -15.17
C ARG A 30 5.94 -5.30 -14.54
N ASP A 31 6.14 -5.48 -13.24
CA ASP A 31 7.26 -4.91 -12.48
C ASP A 31 7.24 -3.36 -12.40
N PHE A 32 6.12 -2.72 -12.76
CA PHE A 32 5.99 -1.25 -12.69
C PHE A 32 6.17 -0.71 -11.27
N PHE A 33 5.65 -1.44 -10.28
CA PHE A 33 5.79 -1.18 -8.86
C PHE A 33 6.89 -2.04 -8.23
N ASP A 34 8.07 -2.12 -8.87
CA ASP A 34 9.27 -2.69 -8.23
C ASP A 34 9.94 -1.62 -7.34
N LEU A 35 9.31 -1.34 -6.20
CA LEU A 35 9.81 -0.42 -5.19
C LEU A 35 10.03 -1.18 -3.87
N SER A 36 11.14 -0.87 -3.19
CA SER A 36 11.37 -1.36 -1.83
C SER A 36 10.27 -0.88 -0.89
N GLY A 37 9.78 -1.77 -0.03
CA GLY A 37 8.75 -1.45 0.98
C GLY A 37 7.32 -1.70 0.50
N ILE A 38 7.13 -2.32 -0.67
CA ILE A 38 5.83 -2.86 -1.09
C ILE A 38 5.56 -4.19 -0.39
N ALA A 39 4.36 -4.32 0.14
CA ALA A 39 3.83 -5.54 0.76
C ALA A 39 2.40 -5.79 0.28
N ASN A 40 1.95 -7.05 0.37
CA ASN A 40 0.59 -7.46 0.01
C ASN A 40 0.13 -6.99 -1.38
N TYR A 41 1.03 -7.10 -2.36
CA TYR A 41 0.70 -6.76 -3.73
C TYR A 41 -0.35 -7.73 -4.28
N ALA A 42 -1.46 -7.16 -4.74
CA ALA A 42 -2.55 -7.83 -5.41
C ALA A 42 -2.88 -7.09 -6.71
N GLU A 43 -3.19 -7.85 -7.76
CA GLU A 43 -3.58 -7.30 -9.05
C GLU A 43 -4.77 -8.08 -9.62
N THR A 44 -5.60 -7.40 -10.41
CA THR A 44 -6.69 -8.05 -11.14
C THR A 44 -6.14 -8.84 -12.33
N ALA A 45 -6.90 -9.85 -12.80
CA ALA A 45 -6.46 -10.73 -13.89
C ALA A 45 -6.19 -10.00 -15.22
N ASP A 46 -6.89 -8.89 -15.46
CA ASP A 46 -6.72 -7.99 -16.59
C ASP A 46 -5.62 -6.93 -16.38
N LYS A 47 -5.02 -6.88 -15.18
CA LYS A 47 -3.90 -6.01 -14.80
C LYS A 47 -4.18 -4.52 -14.85
N THR A 48 -5.45 -4.14 -14.86
CA THR A 48 -5.86 -2.73 -14.86
C THR A 48 -5.96 -2.15 -13.46
N SER A 49 -6.07 -2.99 -12.43
CA SER A 49 -6.18 -2.56 -11.04
C SER A 49 -5.18 -3.28 -10.14
N VAL A 50 -4.58 -2.52 -9.21
CA VAL A 50 -3.63 -3.04 -8.23
C VAL A 50 -3.91 -2.48 -6.84
N SER A 51 -3.57 -3.25 -5.82
CA SER A 51 -3.61 -2.82 -4.42
C SER A 51 -2.38 -3.36 -3.69
N PHE A 52 -1.77 -2.53 -2.85
CA PHE A 52 -0.63 -2.91 -2.04
C PHE A 52 -0.49 -1.99 -0.84
N MET A 53 0.26 -2.45 0.16
CA MET A 53 0.77 -1.61 1.22
C MET A 53 2.16 -1.11 0.86
N TYR A 54 2.44 0.15 1.20
CA TYR A 54 3.72 0.78 0.91
C TYR A 54 4.28 1.48 2.15
N ASN A 55 5.49 1.10 2.55
CA ASN A 55 6.28 1.84 3.53
C ASN A 55 7.59 2.30 2.90
N GLY A 56 7.60 3.56 2.48
CA GLY A 56 8.74 4.17 1.83
C GLY A 56 8.46 5.62 1.48
N ASN A 57 9.21 6.15 0.52
CA ASN A 57 9.06 7.53 0.07
C ASN A 57 7.77 7.71 -0.75
N ILE A 58 6.77 8.38 -0.19
CA ILE A 58 5.50 8.62 -0.87
C ILE A 58 5.66 9.33 -2.22
N THR A 59 6.66 10.19 -2.38
CA THR A 59 6.94 10.86 -3.66
C THR A 59 7.25 9.85 -4.75
N ALA A 60 7.95 8.75 -4.46
CA ALA A 60 8.24 7.71 -5.43
C ALA A 60 6.97 7.02 -5.95
N ILE A 61 5.95 6.86 -5.10
CA ILE A 61 4.65 6.36 -5.52
C ILE A 61 3.94 7.38 -6.39
N ILE A 62 3.87 8.65 -5.97
CA ILE A 62 3.24 9.71 -6.78
C ILE A 62 3.91 9.81 -8.16
N ASP A 63 5.24 9.66 -8.22
CA ASP A 63 5.99 9.68 -9.47
C ASP A 63 5.63 8.51 -10.39
N LYS A 64 5.42 7.31 -9.84
CA LYS A 64 4.93 6.17 -10.61
C LYS A 64 3.50 6.39 -11.08
N LEU A 65 2.63 6.87 -10.20
CA LEU A 65 1.22 7.11 -10.50
C LEU A 65 1.03 8.11 -11.64
N HIS A 66 1.83 9.18 -11.71
CA HIS A 66 1.69 10.18 -12.76
C HIS A 66 1.98 9.63 -14.18
N LEU A 67 2.70 8.51 -14.28
CA LEU A 67 3.06 7.89 -15.56
C LEU A 67 1.94 7.00 -16.12
N LEU A 68 0.88 6.75 -15.33
CA LEU A 68 -0.26 5.93 -15.72
C LEU A 68 -1.45 6.79 -16.10
N HIS A 69 -2.26 6.29 -17.04
CA HIS A 69 -3.60 6.82 -17.31
C HIS A 69 -4.58 6.28 -16.25
N LEU A 70 -4.56 6.89 -15.07
CA LEU A 70 -5.41 6.49 -13.93
C LEU A 70 -6.88 6.82 -14.16
N ASP A 71 -7.76 5.88 -13.79
CA ASP A 71 -9.21 6.11 -13.65
C ASP A 71 -9.59 6.40 -12.20
N ASP A 72 -9.00 5.67 -11.25
CA ASP A 72 -9.23 5.88 -9.82
C ASP A 72 -7.96 5.61 -9.00
N VAL A 73 -7.85 6.30 -7.86
CA VAL A 73 -6.73 6.13 -6.93
C VAL A 73 -7.14 6.44 -5.50
N LEU A 74 -6.81 5.52 -4.59
CA LEU A 74 -7.01 5.63 -3.16
C LEU A 74 -5.66 5.50 -2.44
N LEU A 75 -5.28 6.55 -1.73
CA LEU A 75 -4.15 6.57 -0.81
C LEU A 75 -4.68 6.84 0.59
N GLU A 76 -4.59 5.85 1.46
CA GLU A 76 -5.11 5.95 2.82
C GLU A 76 -4.16 5.34 3.85
N GLU A 77 -4.43 5.63 5.12
CA GLU A 77 -3.79 4.91 6.21
C GLU A 77 -4.42 3.52 6.32
N PRO A 78 -3.61 2.45 6.47
CA PRO A 78 -4.15 1.11 6.66
C PRO A 78 -4.98 1.07 7.95
N SER A 79 -6.05 0.29 7.92
CA SER A 79 -6.86 0.07 9.11
C SER A 79 -6.07 -0.66 10.20
N LEU A 80 -6.53 -0.57 11.44
CA LEU A 80 -5.92 -1.31 12.55
C LEU A 80 -5.87 -2.81 12.26
N GLU A 81 -6.95 -3.38 11.73
CA GLU A 81 -7.05 -4.80 11.41
C GLU A 81 -5.99 -5.23 10.37
N GLU A 82 -5.76 -4.42 9.33
CA GLU A 82 -4.73 -4.70 8.31
C GLU A 82 -3.31 -4.61 8.88
N ILE A 83 -3.06 -3.65 9.78
CA ILE A 83 -1.80 -3.54 10.53
C ILE A 83 -1.60 -4.78 11.40
N PHE A 84 -2.64 -5.22 12.10
CA PHE A 84 -2.60 -6.39 12.98
C PHE A 84 -2.27 -7.68 12.23
N MET A 85 -2.88 -7.91 11.06
CA MET A 85 -2.61 -9.11 10.26
C MET A 85 -1.14 -9.21 9.80
N HIS A 86 -0.44 -8.10 9.64
CA HIS A 86 0.99 -8.10 9.27
C HIS A 86 1.93 -8.35 10.46
N TYR A 87 1.57 -7.92 11.67
CA TYR A 87 2.51 -7.92 12.80
C TYR A 87 2.51 -9.22 13.61
N TYR A 88 1.49 -10.06 13.44
CA TYR A 88 1.33 -11.33 14.14
C TYR A 88 1.45 -12.56 13.22
N ALA A 89 1.89 -12.38 11.98
CA ALA A 89 2.16 -13.46 11.03
C ALA A 89 3.59 -14.02 11.16
#